data_AF-G3NBP0-F1
#
_entry.id   AF-G3NBP0-F1
#
_cell.length_a   1.000
_cell.length_b   1.000
_cell.length_c   1.000
_cell.angle_alpha   90.00
_cell.angle_beta   90.00
_cell.angle_gamma   90.00
#
_symmetry.space_group_name_H-M   'P 1'
#
loop_
_entity.id
_entity.type
_entity.pdbx_description
1 polymer ?
#
loop_
_entity_poly.entity_id
_entity_poly.type
_entity_poly.pdbx_seq_one_letter_code
_entity_poly.pdbx_strand_id
1 'polypeptide(L)'
;SAELGLQRALDAWNRVVLALPAALLVKVKPDGGGATLEVDALVEHVNRLQRRACSPVGLLSCHLTSHFLRGLLCAGARCGRPGEEVNNAWSQISVCCPLLLVSAAHWWERLSPVLSSLWRRLCDGELLPAQLQLLEDCRTWACRLEEGQLLPAAPAAAAALLLAASLHRAWRGSVSGGRGLSELHRQVLVFLLFLCVKDHLSSLLDPQVPHNYQQLPPPARVRLQ
;
A
#
# COMPACT_ATOMS: atom_id res chain seq x y z
N SER A 1 12.60 27.50 -8.15
CA SER A 1 11.43 26.97 -8.87
C SER A 1 10.32 26.65 -7.86
N ALA A 2 9.07 27.00 -8.16
CA ALA A 2 7.91 26.81 -7.28
C ALA A 2 7.63 25.32 -6.98
N GLU A 3 7.87 24.44 -7.96
CA GLU A 3 7.66 22.99 -7.83
C GLU A 3 8.57 22.36 -6.76
N LEU A 4 9.87 22.70 -6.78
CA LEU A 4 10.82 22.27 -5.75
C LEU A 4 10.49 22.81 -4.35
N GLY A 5 9.82 23.97 -4.29
CA GLY A 5 9.32 24.53 -3.04
C GLY A 5 8.14 23.72 -2.50
N LEU A 6 7.20 23.37 -3.38
CA LEU A 6 6.06 22.52 -3.06
C LEU A 6 6.49 21.12 -2.57
N GLN A 7 7.42 20.47 -3.27
CA GLN A 7 7.93 19.15 -2.87
C GLN A 7 8.57 19.17 -1.48
N ARG A 8 9.44 20.16 -1.22
CA ARG A 8 10.06 20.33 0.10
C ARG A 8 9.05 20.58 1.21
N ALA A 9 8.03 21.38 0.94
CA ALA A 9 6.96 21.61 1.89
C ALA A 9 6.19 20.31 2.18
N LEU A 10 5.84 19.54 1.14
CA LEU A 10 5.16 18.25 1.29
C LEU A 10 5.99 17.23 2.08
N ASP A 11 7.30 17.17 1.86
CA ASP A 11 8.20 16.32 2.65
C ASP A 11 8.27 16.73 4.12
N ALA A 12 8.30 18.03 4.40
CA ALA A 12 8.23 18.53 5.77
C ALA A 12 6.90 18.15 6.43
N TRP A 13 5.78 18.30 5.72
CA TRP A 13 4.47 17.85 6.19
C TRP A 13 4.39 16.35 6.43
N ASN A 14 4.99 15.54 5.56
CA ASN A 14 5.06 14.10 5.74
C ASN A 14 5.82 13.72 7.01
N ARG A 15 6.92 14.42 7.33
CA ARG A 15 7.63 14.22 8.60
C ARG A 15 6.77 14.59 9.80
N VAL A 16 6.02 15.69 9.72
CA VAL A 16 5.08 16.09 10.79
C VAL A 16 4.00 15.04 10.98
N VAL A 17 3.35 14.60 9.90
CA VAL A 17 2.32 13.54 9.94
C VAL A 17 2.88 12.28 10.58
N LEU A 18 4.07 11.83 10.17
CA LEU A 18 4.72 10.63 10.71
C LEU A 18 5.19 10.79 12.17
N ALA A 19 5.40 12.00 12.65
CA ALA A 19 5.76 12.29 14.04
C ALA A 19 4.54 12.28 14.97
N LEU A 20 3.33 12.49 14.43
CA LEU A 20 2.10 12.38 15.22
C LEU A 20 1.82 10.91 15.56
N PRO A 21 1.22 10.63 16.73
CA PRO A 21 0.71 9.29 17.02
C PRO A 21 -0.33 8.87 15.98
N ALA A 22 -0.15 7.68 15.38
CA ALA A 22 -1.03 7.18 14.32
C ALA A 22 -2.51 7.12 14.75
N ALA A 23 -2.77 6.87 16.03
CA ALA A 23 -4.11 6.82 16.62
C ALA A 23 -4.88 8.16 16.54
N LEU A 24 -4.23 9.27 16.19
CA LEU A 24 -4.86 10.58 16.01
C LEU A 24 -5.30 10.85 14.56
N LEU A 25 -4.92 10.00 13.60
CA LEU A 25 -5.18 10.24 12.17
C LEU A 25 -6.62 9.93 11.76
N VAL A 26 -7.28 9.02 12.48
CA VAL A 26 -8.64 8.58 12.20
C VAL A 26 -9.50 8.93 13.40
N LYS A 27 -10.58 9.67 13.14
CA LYS A 27 -11.48 10.12 14.18
C LYS A 27 -12.49 9.03 14.49
N VAL A 28 -12.81 8.88 15.77
CA VAL A 28 -13.86 7.99 16.26
C VAL A 28 -15.04 8.85 16.67
N LYS A 29 -16.22 8.58 16.12
CA LYS A 29 -17.46 9.31 16.40
C LYS A 29 -18.37 8.46 17.29
N PRO A 30 -18.95 9.00 18.38
CA PRO A 30 -19.99 8.29 19.12
C PRO A 30 -21.27 8.20 18.27
N ASP A 31 -21.87 7.01 18.20
CA ASP A 31 -23.08 6.76 17.43
C ASP A 31 -24.06 5.90 18.24
N GLY A 32 -25.09 6.55 18.83
CA GLY A 32 -26.35 5.92 19.28
C GLY A 32 -26.28 4.62 20.09
N GLY A 33 -25.17 4.31 20.76
CA GLY A 33 -24.94 3.03 21.45
C GLY A 33 -23.57 2.38 21.18
N GLY A 34 -22.78 2.92 20.25
CA GLY A 34 -21.42 2.50 19.94
C GLY A 34 -20.53 3.67 19.50
N ALA A 35 -19.40 3.35 18.88
CA ALA A 35 -18.50 4.32 18.27
C ALA A 35 -18.09 3.83 16.88
N THR A 36 -18.07 4.73 15.90
CA THR A 36 -17.80 4.42 14.49
C THR A 36 -16.59 5.20 13.97
N LEU A 37 -15.99 4.71 12.90
CA LEU A 37 -14.83 5.35 12.27
C LEU A 37 -15.22 6.38 11.23
N GLU A 38 -14.65 7.59 11.35
CA GLU A 38 -14.78 8.67 10.37
C GLU A 38 -13.47 8.77 9.56
N VAL A 39 -13.53 8.37 8.29
CA VAL A 39 -12.35 8.29 7.39
C VAL A 39 -12.29 9.40 6.34
N ASP A 40 -13.30 10.26 6.25
CA ASP A 40 -13.41 11.29 5.19
C ASP A 40 -12.21 12.24 5.18
N ALA A 41 -11.79 12.72 6.36
CA ALA A 41 -10.63 13.61 6.48
C ALA A 41 -9.33 12.94 6.02
N LEU A 42 -9.15 11.64 6.32
CA LEU A 42 -8.00 10.87 5.86
C LEU A 42 -8.03 10.70 4.33
N VAL A 43 -9.19 10.33 3.78
CA VAL A 43 -9.40 10.17 2.35
C VAL A 43 -9.12 11.48 1.62
N GLU A 44 -9.64 12.59 2.12
CA GLU A 44 -9.42 13.92 1.57
C GLU A 44 -7.93 14.31 1.61
N HIS A 45 -7.28 14.11 2.76
CA HIS A 45 -5.85 14.39 2.94
C HIS A 45 -5.00 13.62 1.91
N VAL A 46 -5.23 12.32 1.77
CA VAL A 46 -4.48 11.49 0.82
C VAL A 46 -4.76 11.93 -0.62
N ASN A 47 -6.03 12.17 -0.97
CA ASN A 47 -6.42 12.51 -2.33
C ASN A 47 -5.97 13.91 -2.77
N ARG A 48 -5.93 14.90 -1.87
CA ARG A 48 -5.57 16.28 -2.21
C ARG A 48 -4.08 16.54 -2.08
N LEU A 49 -3.47 16.10 -0.98
CA LEU A 49 -2.10 16.47 -0.62
C LEU A 49 -1.11 15.39 -1.03
N GLN A 50 -1.35 14.14 -0.65
CA GLN A 50 -0.36 13.09 -0.85
C GLN A 50 -0.18 12.69 -2.32
N ARG A 51 -1.24 12.76 -3.14
CA ARG A 51 -1.15 12.51 -4.60
C ARG A 51 -0.08 13.36 -5.30
N ARG A 52 0.19 14.57 -4.80
CA ARG A 52 1.18 15.51 -5.36
C ARG A 52 2.60 15.28 -4.83
N ALA A 53 2.73 14.50 -3.76
CA ALA A 53 3.99 14.23 -3.06
C ALA A 53 4.59 12.85 -3.37
N CYS A 54 3.86 11.99 -4.10
CA CYS A 54 4.25 10.59 -4.31
C CYS A 54 5.52 10.48 -5.15
N SER A 55 6.56 9.84 -4.59
CA SER A 55 7.71 9.35 -5.33
C SER A 55 7.97 7.89 -4.90
N PRO A 56 7.86 6.89 -5.80
CA PRO A 56 7.45 7.00 -7.21
C PRO A 56 6.00 7.46 -7.39
N VAL A 57 5.67 8.04 -8.56
CA VAL A 57 4.35 8.60 -8.84
C VAL A 57 3.25 7.55 -8.61
N GLY A 58 2.17 7.95 -7.92
CA GLY A 58 1.01 7.09 -7.67
C GLY A 58 1.23 5.99 -6.63
N LEU A 59 2.28 6.06 -5.82
CA LEU A 59 2.45 5.25 -4.61
C LEU A 59 2.83 6.14 -3.42
N LEU A 60 2.15 5.95 -2.30
CA LEU A 60 2.60 6.46 -1.02
C LEU A 60 3.87 5.72 -0.59
N SER A 61 4.71 6.38 0.20
CA SER A 61 5.83 5.70 0.84
C SER A 61 5.32 4.58 1.76
N CYS A 62 6.16 3.56 1.95
CA CYS A 62 5.85 2.47 2.88
C CYS A 62 5.57 2.99 4.30
N HIS A 63 6.28 4.05 4.73
CA HIS A 63 6.10 4.66 6.05
C HIS A 63 4.72 5.31 6.18
N LEU A 64 4.29 6.12 5.21
CA LEU A 64 2.97 6.77 5.23
C LEU A 64 1.85 5.74 5.15
N THR A 65 1.98 4.77 4.25
CA THR A 65 0.99 3.68 4.11
C THR A 65 0.83 2.91 5.42
N SER A 66 1.95 2.52 6.05
CA SER A 66 1.94 1.87 7.35
C SER A 66 1.28 2.75 8.41
N HIS A 67 1.63 4.03 8.45
CA HIS A 67 1.16 4.97 9.45
C HIS A 67 -0.37 5.15 9.38
N PHE A 68 -0.93 5.30 8.19
CA PHE A 68 -2.39 5.39 7.99
C PHE A 68 -3.11 4.09 8.39
N LEU A 69 -2.60 2.92 8.00
CA LEU A 69 -3.20 1.64 8.37
C LEU A 69 -3.12 1.39 9.88
N ARG A 70 -2.00 1.72 10.52
CA ARG A 70 -1.88 1.65 11.99
C ARG A 70 -2.87 2.59 12.67
N GLY A 71 -3.07 3.79 12.13
CA GLY A 71 -4.06 4.74 12.63
C GLY A 71 -5.48 4.19 12.56
N LEU A 72 -5.82 3.57 11.43
CA LEU A 72 -7.11 2.90 11.23
C LEU A 72 -7.33 1.78 12.26
N LEU A 73 -6.35 0.90 12.46
CA LEU A 73 -6.43 -0.19 13.44
C LEU A 73 -6.53 0.33 14.87
N CYS A 74 -5.72 1.33 15.25
CA CYS A 74 -5.76 1.92 16.58
C CYS A 74 -7.10 2.62 16.87
N ALA A 75 -7.68 3.29 15.88
CA ALA A 75 -8.99 3.91 16.02
C ALA A 75 -10.11 2.84 16.09
N GLY A 76 -10.03 1.82 15.23
CA GLY A 76 -10.99 0.71 15.20
C GLY A 76 -11.05 -0.08 16.50
N ALA A 77 -9.89 -0.35 17.11
CA ALA A 77 -9.79 -1.02 18.41
C ALA A 77 -10.50 -0.29 19.56
N ARG A 78 -10.81 1.02 19.39
CA ARG A 78 -11.53 1.83 20.37
C ARG A 78 -13.04 1.83 20.14
N CYS A 79 -13.51 1.16 19.09
CA CYS A 79 -14.92 1.06 18.74
C CYS A 79 -15.59 -0.13 19.42
N GLY A 80 -16.92 -0.11 19.49
CA GLY A 80 -17.68 -1.20 20.12
C GLY A 80 -17.56 -2.54 19.41
N ARG A 81 -17.31 -2.53 18.09
CA ARG A 81 -17.09 -3.72 17.25
C ARG A 81 -15.86 -3.50 16.36
N PRO A 82 -14.64 -3.73 16.88
CA PRO A 82 -13.41 -3.32 16.20
C PRO A 82 -13.25 -3.86 14.77
N GLY A 83 -13.47 -5.16 14.57
CA GLY A 83 -13.32 -5.80 13.27
C GLY A 83 -14.33 -5.30 12.23
N GLU A 84 -15.60 -5.14 12.63
CA GLU A 84 -16.66 -4.62 11.76
C GLU A 84 -16.37 -3.18 11.32
N GLU A 85 -15.97 -2.32 12.25
CA GLU A 85 -15.67 -0.92 11.96
C GLU A 85 -14.46 -0.75 11.04
N VAL A 86 -13.39 -1.52 11.26
CA VAL A 86 -12.23 -1.51 10.35
C VAL A 86 -12.62 -2.02 8.96
N ASN A 87 -13.46 -3.05 8.86
CA ASN A 87 -13.95 -3.55 7.57
C ASN A 87 -14.79 -2.50 6.84
N ASN A 88 -15.71 -1.83 7.53
CA ASN A 88 -16.55 -0.78 6.96
C ASN A 88 -15.69 0.40 6.45
N ALA A 89 -14.78 0.86 7.30
CA ALA A 89 -13.87 1.96 6.98
C ALA A 89 -12.94 1.61 5.81
N TRP A 90 -12.33 0.41 5.80
CA TRP A 90 -11.48 -0.01 4.68
C TRP A 90 -12.26 -0.17 3.38
N SER A 91 -13.49 -0.69 3.44
CA SER A 91 -14.36 -0.80 2.26
C SER A 91 -14.60 0.57 1.64
N GLN A 92 -14.90 1.60 2.46
CA GLN A 92 -15.04 2.98 1.99
C GLN A 92 -13.73 3.54 1.43
N ILE A 93 -12.61 3.36 2.13
CA ILE A 93 -11.27 3.80 1.67
C ILE A 93 -10.93 3.17 0.32
N SER A 94 -11.24 1.88 0.12
CA SER A 94 -10.91 1.16 -1.11
C SER A 94 -11.60 1.75 -2.35
N VAL A 95 -12.77 2.34 -2.18
CA VAL A 95 -13.55 3.00 -3.23
C VAL A 95 -13.12 4.46 -3.40
N CYS A 96 -13.02 5.20 -2.30
CA CYS A 96 -12.83 6.66 -2.33
C CYS A 96 -11.35 7.07 -2.40
N CYS A 97 -10.42 6.18 -2.07
CA CYS A 97 -8.98 6.47 -1.95
C CYS A 97 -8.12 5.39 -2.62
N PRO A 98 -8.19 5.27 -3.96
CA PRO A 98 -7.45 4.24 -4.71
C PRO A 98 -5.94 4.30 -4.50
N LEU A 99 -5.38 5.49 -4.23
CA LEU A 99 -3.96 5.65 -3.93
C LEU A 99 -3.56 4.87 -2.67
N LEU A 100 -4.35 4.92 -1.60
CA LEU A 100 -4.05 4.19 -0.37
C LEU A 100 -4.25 2.69 -0.57
N LEU A 101 -5.27 2.26 -1.33
CA LEU A 101 -5.49 0.85 -1.69
C LEU A 101 -4.30 0.27 -2.47
N VAL A 102 -3.90 0.93 -3.56
CA VAL A 102 -2.78 0.48 -4.41
C VAL A 102 -1.47 0.47 -3.62
N SER A 103 -1.24 1.48 -2.76
CA SER A 103 -0.06 1.54 -1.90
C SER A 103 -0.06 0.41 -0.86
N ALA A 104 -1.20 0.12 -0.24
CA ALA A 104 -1.33 -0.97 0.72
C ALA A 104 -1.03 -2.32 0.07
N ALA A 105 -1.61 -2.59 -1.11
CA ALA A 105 -1.33 -3.81 -1.88
C ALA A 105 0.15 -3.91 -2.27
N HIS A 106 0.76 -2.82 -2.73
CA HIS A 106 2.16 -2.79 -3.12
C HIS A 106 3.12 -3.12 -1.97
N TRP A 107 2.86 -2.56 -0.78
CA TRP A 107 3.72 -2.73 0.40
C TRP A 107 3.29 -3.89 1.29
N TRP A 108 2.25 -4.64 0.92
CA TRP A 108 1.57 -5.58 1.82
C TRP A 108 2.50 -6.58 2.49
N GLU A 109 3.49 -7.08 1.75
CA GLU A 109 4.53 -7.98 2.28
C GLU A 109 5.23 -7.47 3.54
N ARG A 110 5.52 -6.17 3.58
CA ARG A 110 6.21 -5.54 4.71
C ARG A 110 5.23 -5.13 5.81
N LEU A 111 3.97 -4.87 5.44
CA LEU A 111 2.95 -4.33 6.33
C LEU A 111 2.20 -5.42 7.09
N SER A 112 1.86 -6.52 6.42
CA SER A 112 1.09 -7.65 6.94
C SER A 112 1.56 -8.14 8.32
N PRO A 113 2.85 -8.46 8.56
CA PRO A 113 3.29 -8.93 9.89
C PRO A 113 3.18 -7.85 10.97
N VAL A 114 3.47 -6.60 10.63
CA VAL A 114 3.41 -5.46 11.57
C VAL A 114 1.97 -5.17 11.98
N LEU A 115 1.05 -5.12 11.01
CA LEU A 115 -0.36 -4.85 11.24
C LEU A 115 -1.05 -6.01 11.96
N SER A 116 -0.74 -7.26 11.60
CA SER A 116 -1.27 -8.46 12.27
C SER A 116 -0.79 -8.57 13.71
N SER A 117 0.46 -8.21 13.99
CA SER A 117 0.98 -8.14 15.37
C SER A 117 0.30 -7.03 16.16
N LEU A 118 0.15 -5.84 15.57
CA LEU A 118 -0.52 -4.72 16.21
C LEU A 118 -1.98 -5.06 16.55
N TRP A 119 -2.72 -5.62 15.59
CA TRP A 119 -4.13 -5.95 15.76
C TRP A 119 -4.35 -6.96 16.89
N ARG A 120 -3.57 -8.06 16.89
CA ARG A 120 -3.63 -9.05 17.98
C ARG A 120 -3.35 -8.46 19.35
N ARG A 121 -2.49 -7.43 19.45
CA ARG A 121 -2.23 -6.74 20.71
C ARG A 121 -3.34 -5.79 21.14
N LEU A 122 -4.11 -5.27 20.19
CA LEU A 122 -5.18 -4.31 20.45
C LEU A 122 -6.52 -4.98 20.73
N CYS A 123 -6.77 -6.15 20.14
CA CYS A 123 -8.05 -6.87 20.18
C CYS A 123 -7.85 -8.31 20.70
N ASP A 124 -7.06 -8.49 21.76
CA ASP A 124 -6.93 -9.74 22.52
C ASP A 124 -6.70 -11.02 21.68
N GLY A 125 -5.85 -10.94 20.66
CA GLY A 125 -5.46 -12.07 19.83
C GLY A 125 -6.37 -12.36 18.64
N GLU A 126 -7.37 -11.50 18.37
CA GLU A 126 -8.22 -11.63 17.19
C GLU A 126 -7.44 -11.68 15.87
N LEU A 127 -8.01 -12.38 14.90
CA LEU A 127 -7.52 -12.40 13.52
C LEU A 127 -7.70 -11.04 12.86
N LEU A 128 -6.88 -10.78 11.85
CA LEU A 128 -6.93 -9.53 11.10
C LEU A 128 -8.32 -9.35 10.44
N PRO A 129 -8.88 -8.13 10.40
CA PRO A 129 -10.18 -7.89 9.77
C PRO A 129 -10.24 -8.40 8.32
N ALA A 130 -11.38 -8.97 7.93
CA ALA A 130 -11.58 -9.66 6.65
C ALA A 130 -11.14 -8.83 5.42
N GLN A 131 -11.40 -7.52 5.44
CA GLN A 131 -11.01 -6.62 4.36
C GLN A 131 -9.50 -6.43 4.22
N LEU A 132 -8.75 -6.55 5.31
CA LEU A 132 -7.29 -6.55 5.28
C LEU A 132 -6.73 -7.94 4.96
N GLN A 133 -7.40 -9.00 5.41
CA GLN A 133 -7.07 -10.38 5.00
C GLN A 133 -7.21 -10.55 3.48
N LEU A 134 -8.20 -9.89 2.87
CA LEU A 134 -8.39 -9.87 1.41
C LEU A 134 -7.16 -9.34 0.64
N LEU A 135 -6.36 -8.44 1.22
CA LEU A 135 -5.10 -7.98 0.63
C LEU A 135 -4.07 -9.12 0.55
N GLU A 136 -3.99 -9.95 1.59
CA GLU A 136 -3.11 -11.13 1.63
C GLU A 136 -3.57 -12.19 0.63
N ASP A 137 -4.88 -12.43 0.55
CA ASP A 137 -5.46 -13.39 -0.37
C ASP A 137 -5.19 -12.99 -1.83
N CYS A 138 -5.38 -11.70 -2.17
CA CYS A 138 -5.07 -11.16 -3.48
C CYS A 138 -3.58 -11.23 -3.80
N ARG A 139 -2.70 -11.00 -2.82
CA ARG A 139 -1.25 -11.13 -3.00
C ARG A 139 -0.86 -12.58 -3.28
N THR A 140 -1.35 -13.52 -2.48
CA THR A 140 -1.04 -14.96 -2.63
C THR A 140 -1.56 -15.47 -3.97
N TRP A 141 -2.77 -15.07 -4.37
CA TRP A 141 -3.31 -15.33 -5.69
C TRP A 141 -2.39 -14.82 -6.81
N ALA A 142 -1.92 -13.57 -6.71
CA ALA A 142 -1.03 -12.97 -7.69
C ALA A 142 0.32 -13.69 -7.80
N CYS A 143 0.92 -14.08 -6.67
CA CYS A 143 2.17 -14.85 -6.63
C CYS A 143 2.00 -16.22 -7.29
N ARG A 144 0.92 -16.96 -6.97
CA ARG A 144 0.65 -18.27 -7.60
C ARG A 144 0.44 -18.17 -9.10
N LEU A 145 -0.20 -17.09 -9.57
CA LEU A 145 -0.41 -16.83 -10.99
C LEU A 145 0.93 -16.57 -11.71
N GLU A 146 1.83 -15.83 -11.08
CA GLU A 146 3.18 -15.58 -11.61
C GLU A 146 4.02 -16.85 -11.71
N GLU A 147 3.95 -17.73 -10.70
CA GLU A 147 4.62 -19.04 -10.68
C GLU A 147 4.06 -20.03 -11.72
N GLY A 148 3.01 -19.67 -12.46
CA GLY A 148 2.39 -20.51 -13.48
C GLY A 148 1.64 -21.72 -12.91
N GLN A 149 1.26 -21.67 -11.63
CA GLN A 149 0.34 -22.64 -11.05
C GLN A 149 -1.02 -22.52 -11.74
N LEU A 150 -1.80 -23.62 -11.78
CA LEU A 150 -3.17 -23.62 -12.30
C LEU A 150 -3.93 -22.39 -11.78
N LEU A 151 -4.52 -21.61 -12.69
CA LEU A 151 -5.20 -20.35 -12.39
C LEU A 151 -6.15 -20.53 -11.20
N PRO A 152 -5.77 -20.07 -9.99
CA PRO A 152 -6.69 -20.12 -8.87
C PRO A 152 -7.80 -19.11 -9.17
N ALA A 153 -9.04 -19.47 -8.85
CA ALA A 153 -10.15 -18.51 -8.95
C ALA A 153 -9.76 -17.24 -8.17
N ALA A 154 -9.87 -16.08 -8.84
CA ALA A 154 -9.57 -14.81 -8.20
C ALA A 154 -10.51 -14.61 -6.99
N PRO A 155 -10.03 -14.00 -5.89
CA PRO A 155 -10.87 -13.69 -4.75
C PRO A 155 -12.14 -12.91 -5.16
N ALA A 156 -13.31 -13.53 -5.05
CA ALA A 156 -14.55 -12.99 -5.60
C ALA A 156 -14.98 -11.66 -4.97
N ALA A 157 -14.59 -11.41 -3.71
CA ALA A 157 -14.87 -10.17 -3.00
C ALA A 157 -13.92 -9.02 -3.36
N ALA A 158 -12.84 -9.28 -4.10
CA ALA A 158 -11.84 -8.27 -4.40
C ALA A 158 -12.24 -7.36 -5.57
N ALA A 159 -12.07 -6.06 -5.38
CA ALA A 159 -12.19 -5.10 -6.46
C ALA A 159 -11.11 -5.33 -7.53
N ALA A 160 -11.45 -5.10 -8.80
CA ALA A 160 -10.53 -5.30 -9.93
C ALA A 160 -9.22 -4.50 -9.79
N LEU A 161 -9.26 -3.31 -9.18
CA LEU A 161 -8.07 -2.49 -8.92
C LEU A 161 -7.13 -3.14 -7.91
N LEU A 162 -7.65 -3.81 -6.87
CA LEU A 162 -6.84 -4.51 -5.89
C LEU A 162 -6.14 -5.71 -6.52
N LEU A 163 -6.87 -6.52 -7.29
CA LEU A 163 -6.30 -7.65 -8.04
C LEU A 163 -5.20 -7.18 -8.99
N ALA A 164 -5.44 -6.10 -9.74
CA ALA A 164 -4.46 -5.51 -10.64
C ALA A 164 -3.22 -5.00 -9.89
N ALA A 165 -3.39 -4.34 -8.73
CA ALA A 165 -2.29 -3.85 -7.93
C ALA A 165 -1.42 -4.98 -7.35
N SER A 166 -2.05 -6.05 -6.85
CA SER A 166 -1.35 -7.24 -6.36
C SER A 166 -0.57 -7.93 -7.48
N LEU A 167 -1.18 -8.07 -8.68
CA LEU A 167 -0.52 -8.67 -9.83
C LEU A 167 0.65 -7.83 -10.34
N HIS A 168 0.45 -6.52 -10.44
CA HIS A 168 1.49 -5.57 -10.79
C HIS A 168 2.70 -5.65 -9.84
N ARG A 169 2.45 -5.81 -8.53
CA ARG A 169 3.52 -5.99 -7.54
C ARG A 169 4.25 -7.32 -7.71
N ALA A 170 3.53 -8.43 -7.92
CA ALA A 170 4.14 -9.75 -8.12
C ALA A 170 5.08 -9.77 -9.34
N TRP A 171 4.66 -9.15 -10.44
CA TRP A 171 5.43 -9.14 -11.69
C TRP A 171 6.63 -8.22 -11.71
N ARG A 172 6.71 -7.24 -10.81
CA ARG A 172 7.84 -6.31 -10.76
C ARG A 172 9.18 -6.99 -10.42
N GLY A 173 9.15 -8.25 -9.98
CA GLY A 173 10.33 -9.08 -9.71
C GLY A 173 10.58 -10.19 -10.75
N SER A 174 9.74 -10.33 -11.77
CA SER A 174 9.78 -11.48 -12.69
C SER A 174 9.96 -11.06 -14.15
N VAL A 175 10.84 -11.76 -14.86
CA VAL A 175 11.17 -11.53 -16.27
C VAL A 175 10.16 -12.20 -17.21
N SER A 176 9.27 -13.06 -16.69
CA SER A 176 8.36 -13.92 -17.47
C SER A 176 6.90 -13.46 -17.49
N GLY A 177 6.61 -12.25 -17.00
CA GLY A 177 5.26 -11.72 -16.78
C GLY A 177 4.36 -11.79 -18.02
N GLY A 178 3.28 -12.57 -17.94
CA GLY A 178 2.27 -12.64 -19.01
C GLY A 178 1.50 -13.95 -19.14
N ARG A 179 1.88 -15.01 -18.42
CA ARG A 179 1.11 -16.27 -18.42
C ARG A 179 -0.22 -16.08 -17.67
N GLY A 180 -1.32 -16.57 -18.24
CA GLY A 180 -2.65 -16.55 -17.61
C GLY A 180 -3.44 -15.24 -17.71
N LEU A 181 -2.94 -14.25 -18.46
CA LEU A 181 -3.63 -12.96 -18.65
C LEU A 181 -4.97 -13.06 -19.38
N SER A 182 -5.10 -14.02 -20.31
CA SER A 182 -6.29 -14.19 -21.15
C SER A 182 -7.54 -14.55 -20.36
N GLU A 183 -7.38 -15.11 -19.17
CA GLU A 183 -8.48 -15.53 -18.30
C GLU A 183 -8.86 -14.46 -17.26
N LEU A 184 -8.14 -13.34 -17.22
CA LEU A 184 -8.46 -12.23 -16.32
C LEU A 184 -9.60 -11.37 -16.88
N HIS A 185 -10.46 -10.92 -15.98
CA HIS A 185 -11.51 -9.96 -16.29
C HIS A 185 -10.92 -8.69 -16.92
N ARG A 186 -11.58 -8.17 -17.96
CA ARG A 186 -11.16 -6.97 -18.72
C ARG A 186 -10.80 -5.78 -17.82
N GLN A 187 -11.55 -5.57 -16.75
CA GLN A 187 -11.31 -4.45 -15.83
C GLN A 187 -9.96 -4.56 -15.10
N VAL A 188 -9.53 -5.78 -14.73
CA VAL A 188 -8.22 -6.03 -14.11
C VAL A 188 -7.11 -5.69 -15.09
N LEU A 189 -7.24 -6.10 -16.36
CA LEU A 189 -6.27 -5.82 -17.41
C LEU A 189 -6.12 -4.31 -17.68
N VAL A 190 -7.21 -3.56 -17.69
CA VAL A 190 -7.18 -2.10 -17.88
C VAL A 190 -6.43 -1.41 -16.74
N PHE A 191 -6.71 -1.78 -15.49
CA PHE A 191 -5.99 -1.22 -14.34
C PHE A 191 -4.52 -1.64 -14.32
N LEU A 192 -4.22 -2.88 -14.68
CA LEU A 192 -2.85 -3.38 -14.77
C LEU A 192 -2.05 -2.61 -15.83
N LEU A 193 -2.61 -2.41 -17.02
CA LEU A 193 -2.01 -1.58 -18.06
C LEU A 193 -1.73 -0.16 -17.56
N PHE A 194 -2.70 0.46 -16.89
CA PHE A 194 -2.53 1.78 -16.31
C PHE A 194 -1.37 1.84 -15.32
N LEU A 195 -1.26 0.87 -14.42
CA LEU A 195 -0.17 0.78 -13.44
C LEU A 195 1.20 0.61 -14.12
N CYS A 196 1.29 -0.29 -15.12
CA CYS A 196 2.52 -0.51 -15.88
C CYS A 196 2.97 0.75 -16.65
N VAL A 197 2.05 1.43 -17.35
CA VAL A 197 2.35 2.67 -18.08
C VAL A 197 2.83 3.75 -17.11
N LYS A 198 2.17 3.90 -15.96
CA LYS A 198 2.57 4.85 -14.93
C LYS A 198 3.98 4.57 -14.41
N ASP A 199 4.31 3.32 -14.13
CA ASP A 199 5.66 2.92 -13.68
C ASP A 199 6.71 3.18 -14.76
N HIS A 200 6.40 2.86 -16.02
CA HIS A 200 7.27 3.16 -17.15
C HIS A 200 7.55 4.67 -17.28
N LEU A 201 6.50 5.50 -17.27
CA LEU A 201 6.64 6.96 -17.29
C LEU A 201 7.45 7.47 -16.09
N SER A 202 7.23 6.91 -14.89
CA SER A 202 8.00 7.28 -13.71
C SER A 202 9.49 6.99 -13.88
N SER A 203 9.84 5.83 -14.47
CA SER A 203 11.25 5.47 -14.74
C SER A 203 11.93 6.35 -15.78
N LEU A 204 11.16 6.92 -16.72
CA LEU A 204 11.68 7.87 -17.72
C LEU A 204 11.95 9.25 -17.12
N LEU A 205 11.12 9.67 -16.16
CA LEU A 205 11.21 10.99 -15.53
C LEU A 205 12.22 11.05 -14.37
N ASP A 206 12.38 9.94 -13.67
CA ASP A 206 13.38 9.76 -12.60
C ASP A 206 14.17 8.48 -12.89
N PRO A 207 15.18 8.54 -13.80
CA PRO A 207 16.04 7.42 -14.05
C PRO A 207 16.82 7.16 -12.75
N GLN A 208 16.33 6.21 -11.97
CA GLN A 208 17.03 5.68 -10.80
C GLN A 208 18.42 5.30 -11.27
N VAL A 209 19.44 6.11 -10.91
CA VAL A 209 20.83 5.78 -11.18
C VAL A 209 21.05 4.44 -10.49
N PRO A 210 21.33 3.35 -11.23
CA PRO A 210 21.46 2.04 -10.62
C PRO A 210 22.53 2.14 -9.53
N HIS A 211 22.20 1.69 -8.32
CA HIS A 211 23.15 1.46 -7.25
C HIS A 211 24.15 0.36 -7.67
N ASN A 212 25.07 0.70 -8.57
CA ASN A 212 26.11 -0.20 -9.06
C ASN A 212 27.51 0.28 -8.63
N TYR A 213 27.58 1.12 -7.59
CA TYR A 213 28.84 1.48 -6.92
C TYR A 213 29.00 0.74 -5.60
N GLN A 214 28.99 -0.60 -5.65
CA GLN A 214 29.49 -1.42 -4.54
C GLN A 214 30.35 -2.61 -4.97
N GLN A 215 30.77 -2.66 -6.24
CA GLN A 215 31.81 -3.58 -6.71
C GLN A 215 32.97 -2.79 -7.34
N LEU A 216 33.66 -1.99 -6.53
CA LEU A 216 35.06 -1.67 -6.82
C LEU A 216 35.90 -2.48 -5.83
N PRO A 217 36.82 -3.36 -6.28
CA PRO A 217 37.73 -4.03 -5.37
C PRO A 217 38.59 -2.96 -4.66
N PRO A 218 38.92 -3.13 -3.36
CA PRO A 218 39.76 -2.17 -2.66
C PRO A 218 41.14 -2.10 -3.34
N PRO A 219 41.77 -0.91 -3.38
CA PRO A 219 43.10 -0.77 -3.98
C PRO A 219 44.08 -1.70 -3.25
N ALA A 220 44.84 -2.46 -4.04
CA ALA A 220 45.86 -3.36 -3.55
C ALA A 220 46.82 -2.61 -2.62
N ARG A 221 46.91 -3.06 -1.36
CA ARG A 221 47.96 -2.60 -0.46
C ARG A 221 49.30 -3.06 -1.02
N VAL A 222 50.06 -2.12 -1.59
CA VAL A 222 51.49 -2.29 -1.87
C VAL A 222 52.17 -2.55 -0.53
N ARG A 223 52.64 -3.79 -0.30
CA ARG A 223 53.60 -4.08 0.76
C ARG A 223 54.94 -3.51 0.30
N LEU A 224 55.41 -2.47 0.97
CA LEU A 224 56.82 -2.10 0.95
C LEU A 224 57.59 -3.18 1.72
N GLN A 225 58.50 -3.86 1.04
CA GLN A 225 59.64 -4.54 1.65
C GLN A 225 60.81 -3.56 1.71
#